data_AF-A0A2E4DPD3-F1
#
_entry.id   AF-A0A2E4DPD3-F1
#
_cell.length_a   1.000
_cell.length_b   1.000
_cell.length_c   1.000
_cell.angle_alpha   90.00
_cell.angle_beta   90.00
_cell.angle_gamma   90.00
#
_symmetry.space_group_name_H-M   'P 1'
#
loop_
_entity.id
_entity.type
_entity.pdbx_description
1 polymer ?
#
loop_
_entity_poly.entity_id
_entity_poly.type
_entity_poly.pdbx_seq_one_letter_code
_entity_poly.pdbx_strand_id
1 'polypeptide(L)'
;MLLNEESNKLTVGVSVEHEIFQDAMSGTTLVSSAAEERTFFRTTSLNLHYYLSSRLSVNAVVPYKNITSPKTDLRTGIRFTRNYSGLGDVILHNRLLLNEPKSDRNPRFWLGLGLKLPTGDSRPDWDWGFGISHDPVLQPGTGSLDQIFSIDYLQNLGNIRLFGSTLYRLSGGENIHNYKFGNEFQYTLGTAYQPFKNVQISSQINGIYTGHDYDKSVNVTNTGGKWIYLTTGVKFGHTEFAYQADAHIPVYRRINNSQLIANYVFSLRMWYAFNGSNSTRTLTATTQLEDGATPDIKTISLGDVIELEEYLVPDKVTLFEFYSDTCLSCEALTPMLHDLVRSKPDVALRKINIGQKGSPIVQRHNVTATPEVRIFNLRKQLVGTVVGPEIDLIQLAVVKALNQ
;
A
#
# COMPACT_ATOMS: atom_id res chain seq x y z
N MET A 1 -5.94 22.70 -0.77
CA MET A 1 -4.95 22.33 -1.81
C MET A 1 -5.13 20.84 -2.05
N LEU A 2 -5.02 20.35 -3.28
CA LEU A 2 -5.20 18.93 -3.59
C LEU A 2 -3.98 18.14 -3.08
N LEU A 3 -4.19 16.90 -2.65
CA LEU A 3 -3.14 15.99 -2.21
C LEU A 3 -1.99 15.94 -3.24
N ASN A 4 -0.79 16.28 -2.78
CA ASN A 4 0.46 16.08 -3.51
C ASN A 4 1.20 14.90 -2.88
N GLU A 5 1.12 13.73 -3.51
CA GLU A 5 1.75 12.51 -2.99
C GLU A 5 3.26 12.69 -2.77
N GLU A 6 3.91 13.58 -3.52
CA GLU A 6 5.34 13.85 -3.43
C GLU A 6 5.78 14.67 -2.21
N SER A 7 4.86 15.35 -1.52
CA SER A 7 5.19 16.11 -0.31
C SER A 7 5.04 15.31 0.97
N ASN A 8 4.45 14.11 0.89
CA ASN A 8 4.00 13.38 2.07
C ASN A 8 4.82 12.12 2.29
N LYS A 9 5.29 11.92 3.52
CA LYS A 9 6.23 10.85 3.86
C LYS A 9 5.63 9.46 3.64
N LEU A 10 4.36 9.27 3.98
CA LEU A 10 3.61 8.03 3.78
C LEU A 10 2.25 8.34 3.16
N THR A 11 1.92 7.67 2.06
CA THR A 11 0.58 7.66 1.47
C THR A 11 0.09 6.23 1.39
N VAL A 12 -1.16 6.01 1.81
CA VAL A 12 -1.87 4.75 1.66
C VAL A 12 -3.03 4.98 0.71
N GLY A 13 -3.18 4.13 -0.28
CA GLY A 13 -4.25 4.21 -1.26
C GLY A 13 -4.99 2.89 -1.42
N VAL A 14 -6.27 2.97 -1.74
CA VAL A 14 -7.09 1.85 -2.15
C VAL A 14 -7.58 2.14 -3.56
N SER A 15 -7.37 1.20 -4.48
CA SER A 15 -7.87 1.31 -5.85
C SER A 15 -8.78 0.14 -6.17
N VAL A 16 -9.86 0.39 -6.89
CA VAL A 16 -10.72 -0.63 -7.48
C VAL A 16 -10.73 -0.39 -8.98
N GLU A 17 -10.33 -1.40 -9.73
CA GLU A 17 -10.41 -1.44 -11.19
C GLU A 17 -11.42 -2.49 -11.61
N HIS A 18 -12.29 -2.14 -12.55
CA HIS A 18 -13.28 -3.03 -13.12
C HIS A 18 -13.13 -3.07 -14.64
N GLU A 19 -12.95 -4.27 -15.18
CA GLU A 19 -12.79 -4.52 -16.60
C GLU A 19 -13.86 -5.47 -17.10
N ILE A 20 -14.38 -5.18 -18.30
CA ILE A 20 -15.41 -6.00 -18.95
C ILE A 20 -14.85 -6.49 -20.28
N PHE A 21 -14.65 -7.80 -20.37
CA PHE A 21 -14.22 -8.50 -21.58
C PHE A 21 -15.47 -9.12 -22.18
N GLN A 22 -15.98 -8.53 -23.27
CA GLN A 22 -17.20 -9.00 -23.93
C GLN A 22 -16.95 -9.33 -25.40
N ASP A 23 -16.04 -8.61 -26.05
CA ASP A 23 -15.77 -8.80 -27.46
C ASP A 23 -14.54 -9.67 -27.68
N ALA A 24 -14.69 -10.67 -28.55
CA ALA A 24 -13.55 -11.35 -29.14
C ALA A 24 -13.04 -10.54 -30.33
N MET A 25 -11.73 -10.33 -30.42
CA MET A 25 -11.08 -9.70 -31.57
C MET A 25 -10.07 -10.66 -32.21
N SER A 26 -9.72 -10.41 -33.48
CA SER A 26 -8.56 -11.01 -34.14
C SER A 26 -7.89 -9.96 -35.00
N GLY A 27 -6.60 -9.70 -34.76
CA GLY A 27 -5.97 -8.49 -35.27
C GLY A 27 -6.71 -7.26 -34.75
N THR A 28 -7.22 -6.43 -35.66
CA THR A 28 -7.98 -5.20 -35.35
C THR A 28 -9.49 -5.36 -35.55
N THR A 29 -9.98 -6.55 -35.88
CA THR A 29 -11.39 -6.79 -36.22
C THR A 29 -12.11 -7.54 -35.12
N LEU A 30 -13.36 -7.17 -34.85
CA LEU A 30 -14.28 -7.94 -34.02
C LEU A 30 -14.61 -9.26 -34.72
N VAL A 31 -14.59 -10.36 -33.98
CA VAL A 31 -14.95 -11.69 -34.47
C VAL A 31 -16.04 -12.29 -33.60
N SER A 32 -16.89 -13.16 -34.17
CA SER A 32 -17.92 -13.82 -33.38
C SER A 32 -17.30 -14.78 -32.38
N SER A 33 -17.65 -14.62 -31.10
CA SER A 33 -17.37 -15.63 -30.08
C SER A 33 -18.45 -16.70 -30.15
N ALA A 34 -18.11 -17.91 -30.61
CA ALA A 34 -19.05 -19.03 -30.69
C ALA A 34 -19.75 -19.36 -29.35
N ALA A 35 -19.14 -19.01 -28.22
CA ALA A 35 -19.67 -19.24 -26.88
C ALA A 35 -20.25 -17.97 -26.19
N GLU A 36 -20.34 -16.83 -26.90
CA GLU A 36 -20.73 -15.52 -26.34
C GLU A 36 -20.05 -15.20 -25.00
N GLU A 37 -18.74 -15.48 -24.91
CA GLU A 37 -18.03 -15.43 -23.64
C GLU A 37 -17.97 -13.99 -23.11
N ARG A 38 -18.20 -13.86 -21.81
CA ARG A 38 -17.98 -12.60 -21.09
C ARG A 38 -17.13 -12.90 -19.89
N THR A 39 -16.20 -12.02 -19.57
CA THR A 39 -15.43 -12.11 -18.33
C THR A 39 -15.39 -10.76 -17.66
N PHE A 40 -15.69 -10.76 -16.37
CA PHE A 40 -15.68 -9.60 -15.51
C PHE A 40 -14.50 -9.70 -14.58
N PHE A 41 -13.59 -8.72 -14.66
CA PHE A 41 -12.47 -8.61 -13.75
C PHE A 41 -12.74 -7.47 -12.77
N ARG A 42 -12.46 -7.71 -11.50
CA ARG A 42 -12.44 -6.69 -10.47
C ARG A 42 -11.17 -6.85 -9.63
N THR A 43 -10.28 -5.88 -9.73
CA THR A 43 -9.04 -5.83 -8.96
C THR A 43 -9.15 -4.76 -7.89
N THR A 44 -9.05 -5.14 -6.62
CA THR A 44 -8.96 -4.21 -5.49
C THR A 44 -7.54 -4.23 -4.97
N SER A 45 -6.84 -3.11 -5.02
CA SER A 45 -5.43 -3.04 -4.62
C SER A 45 -5.24 -2.09 -3.44
N LEU A 46 -4.45 -2.56 -2.47
CA LEU A 46 -3.84 -1.70 -1.46
C LEU A 46 -2.52 -1.17 -2.02
N ASN A 47 -2.35 0.15 -2.00
CA ASN A 47 -1.18 0.85 -2.50
C ASN A 47 -0.49 1.54 -1.31
N LEU A 48 0.78 1.24 -1.09
CA LEU A 48 1.60 1.88 -0.06
C LEU A 48 2.72 2.62 -0.75
N HIS A 49 2.86 3.92 -0.47
CA HIS A 49 3.93 4.76 -0.99
C HIS A 49 4.66 5.40 0.19
N TYR A 50 5.96 5.16 0.34
CA TYR A 50 6.78 5.73 1.39
C TYR A 50 8.05 6.38 0.85
N TYR A 51 8.34 7.62 1.26
CA TYR A 51 9.61 8.28 0.96
C TYR A 51 10.66 7.91 2.02
N LEU A 52 11.67 7.14 1.64
CA LEU A 52 12.83 6.85 2.48
C LEU A 52 13.75 8.07 2.63
N SER A 53 13.82 8.90 1.59
CA SER A 53 14.53 10.17 1.57
C SER A 53 13.81 11.17 0.65
N SER A 54 14.35 12.38 0.49
CA SER A 54 13.82 13.36 -0.48
C SER A 54 13.91 12.90 -1.94
N ARG A 55 14.69 11.85 -2.23
CA ARG A 55 14.93 11.34 -3.60
C ARG A 55 14.50 9.90 -3.80
N LEU A 56 14.47 9.08 -2.76
CA LEU A 56 14.16 7.66 -2.84
C LEU A 56 12.79 7.36 -2.24
N SER A 57 11.91 6.74 -3.03
CA SER A 57 10.65 6.19 -2.55
C SER A 57 10.52 4.69 -2.81
N VAL A 58 9.75 4.04 -1.95
CA VAL A 58 9.39 2.63 -2.03
C VAL A 58 7.88 2.55 -2.18
N ASN A 59 7.44 1.74 -3.13
CA ASN A 59 6.03 1.49 -3.40
C ASN A 59 5.74 0.01 -3.25
N ALA A 60 4.61 -0.32 -2.64
CA ALA A 60 4.09 -1.68 -2.60
C ALA A 60 2.64 -1.67 -3.08
N VAL A 61 2.28 -2.62 -3.94
CA VAL A 61 0.91 -2.84 -4.41
C VAL A 61 0.52 -4.27 -4.08
N VAL A 62 -0.55 -4.43 -3.31
CA VAL A 62 -1.12 -5.73 -2.94
C VAL A 62 -2.48 -5.86 -3.60
N PRO A 63 -2.59 -6.56 -4.74
CA PRO A 63 -3.86 -6.74 -5.44
C PRO A 63 -4.66 -7.93 -4.86
N TYR A 64 -5.97 -7.76 -4.78
CA TYR A 64 -6.94 -8.83 -4.58
C TYR A 64 -7.87 -8.85 -5.80
N LYS A 65 -7.89 -9.97 -6.51
CA LYS A 65 -8.66 -10.13 -7.76
C LYS A 65 -9.93 -10.92 -7.49
N ASN A 66 -10.99 -10.52 -8.16
CA ASN A 66 -12.23 -11.29 -8.32
C ASN A 66 -12.55 -11.35 -9.82
N ILE A 67 -12.67 -12.56 -10.34
CA ILE A 67 -12.84 -12.83 -11.77
C ILE A 67 -14.05 -13.74 -11.90
N THR A 68 -15.04 -13.30 -12.67
CA THR A 68 -16.25 -14.06 -12.96
C THR A 68 -16.36 -14.23 -14.46
N SER A 69 -16.33 -15.48 -14.93
CA SER A 69 -16.36 -15.83 -16.34
C SER A 69 -17.52 -16.79 -16.63
N PRO A 70 -18.69 -16.26 -17.03
CA PRO A 70 -19.75 -17.06 -17.62
C PRO A 70 -19.29 -17.71 -18.93
N LYS A 71 -19.46 -19.02 -19.05
CA LYS A 71 -19.04 -19.83 -20.19
C LYS A 71 -20.20 -20.70 -20.67
N THR A 72 -20.17 -21.04 -21.95
CA THR A 72 -21.07 -22.02 -22.56
C THR A 72 -20.25 -23.18 -23.07
N ASP A 73 -20.56 -24.40 -22.63
CA ASP A 73 -19.95 -25.60 -23.21
C ASP A 73 -20.52 -25.80 -24.62
N LEU A 74 -19.66 -25.67 -25.64
CA LEU A 74 -20.05 -25.79 -27.05
C LEU A 74 -20.53 -27.19 -27.43
N ARG A 75 -20.19 -28.24 -26.66
CA ARG A 75 -20.61 -29.62 -26.93
C ARG A 75 -22.00 -29.92 -26.38
N THR A 76 -22.31 -29.41 -25.20
CA THR A 76 -23.55 -29.72 -24.47
C THR A 76 -24.56 -28.58 -24.50
N GLY A 77 -24.15 -27.36 -24.84
CA GLY A 77 -24.95 -26.14 -24.75
C GLY A 77 -25.19 -25.66 -23.31
N ILE A 78 -24.65 -26.36 -22.30
CA ILE A 78 -24.85 -26.02 -20.89
C ILE A 78 -24.07 -24.76 -20.56
N ARG A 79 -24.76 -23.81 -19.91
CA ARG A 79 -24.15 -22.61 -19.35
C ARG A 79 -23.66 -22.87 -17.94
N PHE A 80 -22.44 -22.46 -17.66
CA PHE A 80 -21.84 -22.51 -16.32
C PHE A 80 -21.03 -21.24 -16.07
N THR A 81 -20.64 -20.99 -14.83
CA THR A 81 -19.85 -19.80 -14.47
C THR A 81 -18.63 -20.23 -13.70
N ARG A 82 -17.46 -19.79 -14.15
CA ARG A 82 -16.21 -19.97 -13.43
C ARG A 82 -15.92 -18.73 -12.59
N ASN A 83 -15.50 -18.93 -11.33
CA ASN A 83 -15.23 -17.85 -10.40
C ASN A 83 -13.85 -18.05 -9.77
N TYR A 84 -13.02 -17.02 -9.83
CA TYR A 84 -11.70 -16.99 -9.21
C TYR A 84 -11.61 -15.78 -8.31
N SER A 85 -11.09 -16.00 -7.12
CA SER A 85 -10.78 -14.90 -6.22
C SER A 85 -9.57 -15.22 -5.38
N GLY A 86 -8.82 -14.18 -5.02
CA GLY A 86 -7.64 -14.34 -4.20
C GLY A 86 -6.70 -13.17 -4.31
N LEU A 87 -5.66 -13.23 -3.49
CA LEU A 87 -4.51 -12.34 -3.64
C LEU A 87 -3.86 -12.58 -5.00
N GLY A 88 -3.53 -11.49 -5.69
CA GLY A 88 -2.64 -11.53 -6.83
C GLY A 88 -1.18 -11.40 -6.40
N ASP A 89 -0.33 -11.19 -7.39
CA ASP A 89 1.10 -11.02 -7.17
C ASP A 89 1.41 -9.64 -6.61
N VAL A 90 2.09 -9.59 -5.46
CA VAL A 90 2.52 -8.36 -4.81
C VAL A 90 3.60 -7.68 -5.65
N ILE A 91 3.46 -6.39 -5.90
CA ILE A 91 4.45 -5.60 -6.63
C ILE A 91 5.18 -4.70 -5.65
N LEU A 92 6.51 -4.79 -5.62
CA LEU A 92 7.39 -3.84 -4.95
C LEU A 92 8.09 -3.00 -6.02
N HIS A 93 8.01 -1.68 -5.94
CA HIS A 93 8.57 -0.79 -6.95
C HIS A 93 9.20 0.45 -6.31
N ASN A 94 10.51 0.56 -6.41
CA ASN A 94 11.27 1.67 -5.84
C ASN A 94 11.50 2.72 -6.93
N ARG A 95 11.52 4.00 -6.57
CA ARG A 95 11.80 5.10 -7.50
C ARG A 95 12.86 6.04 -6.94
N LEU A 96 13.84 6.39 -7.77
CA LEU A 96 14.90 7.34 -7.47
C LEU A 96 14.75 8.60 -8.32
N LEU A 97 14.58 9.75 -7.68
CA LEU A 97 14.58 11.05 -8.32
C LEU A 97 15.99 11.38 -8.84
N LEU A 98 16.12 11.53 -10.16
CA LEU A 98 17.41 11.71 -10.84
C LEU A 98 17.93 13.14 -10.79
N ASN A 99 17.02 14.12 -10.74
CA ASN A 99 17.36 15.54 -10.83
C ASN A 99 16.93 16.33 -9.58
N GLU A 100 17.49 17.52 -9.41
CA GLU A 100 17.19 18.43 -8.30
C GLU A 100 16.40 19.64 -8.81
N PRO A 101 15.06 19.54 -8.92
CA PRO A 101 14.22 20.63 -9.41
C PRO A 101 14.30 21.82 -8.45
N LYS A 102 14.64 23.01 -8.96
CA LYS A 102 14.73 24.26 -8.17
C LYS A 102 13.35 24.86 -7.87
N SER A 103 12.33 24.47 -8.62
CA SER A 103 10.95 24.92 -8.51
C SER A 103 10.03 23.84 -9.10
N ASP A 104 8.75 23.87 -8.74
CA ASP A 104 7.73 22.96 -9.29
C ASP A 104 7.55 23.10 -10.82
N ARG A 105 8.03 24.20 -11.40
CA ARG A 105 8.08 24.41 -12.86
C ARG A 105 9.17 23.60 -13.54
N ASN A 106 10.20 23.18 -12.82
CA ASN A 106 11.23 22.32 -13.39
C ASN A 106 10.70 20.89 -13.48
N PRO A 107 11.00 20.17 -14.57
CA PRO A 107 10.59 18.78 -14.69
C PRO A 107 11.27 17.94 -13.61
N ARG A 108 10.62 16.85 -13.22
CA ARG A 108 11.13 15.82 -12.32
C ARG A 108 11.20 14.52 -13.08
N PHE A 109 12.31 13.80 -12.94
CA PHE A 109 12.53 12.50 -13.57
C PHE A 109 12.86 11.46 -12.52
N TRP A 110 12.13 10.36 -12.53
CA TRP A 110 12.45 9.21 -11.69
C TRP A 110 12.87 8.02 -12.55
N LEU A 111 13.85 7.27 -12.04
CA LEU A 111 14.14 5.91 -12.49
C LEU A 111 13.57 4.93 -11.48
N GLY A 112 12.78 3.97 -11.94
CA GLY A 112 12.15 2.95 -11.11
C GLY A 112 12.71 1.56 -11.34
N LEU A 113 12.83 0.80 -10.25
CA LEU A 113 13.20 -0.61 -10.24
C LEU A 113 12.28 -1.37 -9.29
N GLY A 114 11.73 -2.48 -9.75
CA GLY A 114 10.75 -3.24 -8.99
C GLY A 114 10.78 -4.74 -9.27
N LEU A 115 10.03 -5.46 -8.45
CA LEU A 115 9.80 -6.88 -8.54
C LEU A 115 8.31 -7.16 -8.38
N LYS A 116 7.78 -8.05 -9.22
CA LYS A 116 6.47 -8.68 -9.04
C LYS A 116 6.72 -10.04 -8.40
N LEU A 117 6.27 -10.21 -7.16
CA LEU A 117 6.51 -11.41 -6.36
C LEU A 117 5.41 -12.45 -6.62
N PRO A 118 5.73 -13.75 -6.75
CA PRO A 118 4.76 -14.81 -7.02
C PRO A 118 3.95 -15.20 -5.77
N THR A 119 3.19 -14.25 -5.22
CA THR A 119 2.39 -14.42 -4.00
C THR A 119 0.96 -14.84 -4.27
N GLY A 120 0.46 -14.63 -5.50
CA GLY A 120 -0.90 -14.98 -5.87
C GLY A 120 -1.05 -16.44 -6.29
N ASP A 121 -2.27 -16.97 -6.22
CA ASP A 121 -2.58 -18.32 -6.68
C ASP A 121 -2.47 -18.39 -8.22
N SER A 122 -1.65 -19.31 -8.70
CA SER A 122 -1.39 -19.56 -10.13
C SER A 122 -1.79 -20.96 -10.57
N ARG A 123 -2.56 -21.67 -9.73
CA ARG A 123 -3.03 -23.02 -10.06
C ARG A 123 -3.92 -22.99 -11.30
N PRO A 124 -3.71 -23.92 -12.24
CA PRO A 124 -4.60 -24.12 -13.37
C PRO A 124 -6.02 -24.50 -12.94
N ASP A 125 -6.91 -24.26 -13.88
CA ASP A 125 -8.30 -23.95 -13.62
C ASP A 125 -9.20 -25.18 -13.47
N TRP A 126 -8.98 -26.17 -14.32
CA TRP A 126 -9.96 -27.23 -14.49
C TRP A 126 -9.37 -28.46 -15.18
N ASP A 127 -9.53 -29.65 -14.60
CA ASP A 127 -9.15 -30.93 -15.20
C ASP A 127 -10.37 -31.56 -15.90
N TRP A 128 -10.29 -31.78 -17.22
CA TRP A 128 -11.33 -32.46 -18.01
C TRP A 128 -11.20 -34.00 -18.00
N GLY A 129 -10.36 -34.58 -17.12
CA GLY A 129 -10.10 -36.02 -17.07
C GLY A 129 -9.27 -36.55 -18.26
N PHE A 130 -9.03 -35.72 -19.27
CA PHE A 130 -8.11 -35.96 -20.41
C PHE A 130 -7.08 -34.82 -20.58
N GLY A 131 -7.02 -33.87 -19.64
CA GLY A 131 -6.10 -32.75 -19.69
C GLY A 131 -6.54 -31.56 -18.83
N ILE A 132 -5.54 -30.83 -18.33
CA ILE A 132 -5.70 -29.61 -17.54
C ILE A 132 -5.96 -28.43 -18.50
N SER A 133 -7.11 -27.77 -18.34
CA SER A 133 -7.43 -26.48 -18.96
C SER A 133 -6.59 -25.39 -18.30
N HIS A 134 -5.71 -24.78 -19.07
CA HIS A 134 -4.96 -23.60 -18.67
C HIS A 134 -5.67 -22.40 -19.29
N ASP A 135 -6.45 -21.66 -18.50
CA ASP A 135 -6.81 -20.28 -18.86
C ASP A 135 -6.08 -19.36 -17.88
N PRO A 136 -4.80 -19.02 -18.15
CA PRO A 136 -3.96 -18.27 -17.23
C PRO A 136 -4.48 -16.85 -16.99
N VAL A 137 -5.34 -16.35 -17.87
CA VAL A 137 -5.99 -15.04 -17.72
C VAL A 137 -6.97 -15.04 -16.54
N LEU A 138 -7.54 -16.20 -16.19
CA LEU A 138 -8.45 -16.33 -15.05
C LEU A 138 -7.73 -16.49 -13.70
N GLN A 139 -6.40 -16.61 -13.70
CA GLN A 139 -5.62 -16.81 -12.49
C GLN A 139 -5.38 -15.50 -11.74
N PRO A 140 -5.57 -15.46 -10.41
CA PRO A 140 -5.25 -14.30 -9.61
C PRO A 140 -3.76 -13.90 -9.67
N GLY A 141 -2.87 -14.88 -9.59
CA GLY A 141 -1.41 -14.73 -9.68
C GLY A 141 -0.80 -15.44 -10.88
N THR A 142 0.45 -15.13 -11.18
CA THR A 142 1.18 -15.69 -12.32
C THR A 142 2.16 -16.80 -11.91
N GLY A 143 2.55 -16.85 -10.64
CA GLY A 143 3.54 -17.81 -10.16
C GLY A 143 4.97 -17.52 -10.64
N SER A 144 5.23 -16.35 -11.23
CA SER A 144 6.56 -15.92 -11.69
C SER A 144 7.08 -14.70 -10.91
N LEU A 145 8.40 -14.68 -10.68
CA LEU A 145 9.11 -13.50 -10.18
C LEU A 145 9.50 -12.62 -11.37
N ASP A 146 8.82 -11.49 -11.59
CA ASP A 146 9.14 -10.61 -12.71
C ASP A 146 9.93 -9.38 -12.26
N GLN A 147 10.81 -8.87 -13.12
CA GLN A 147 11.51 -7.61 -12.89
C GLN A 147 10.77 -6.46 -13.56
N ILE A 148 10.74 -5.31 -12.91
CA ILE A 148 10.06 -4.11 -13.40
C ILE A 148 11.08 -2.97 -13.48
N PHE A 149 11.06 -2.25 -14.59
CA PHE A 149 11.84 -1.04 -14.82
C PHE A 149 10.90 0.08 -15.20
N SER A 150 11.07 1.28 -14.64
CA SER A 150 10.25 2.42 -15.03
C SER A 150 11.06 3.70 -15.22
N ILE A 151 10.51 4.61 -16.03
CA ILE A 151 10.94 5.99 -16.09
C ILE A 151 9.71 6.85 -15.97
N ASP A 152 9.70 7.77 -15.01
CA ASP A 152 8.59 8.68 -14.75
C ASP A 152 9.01 10.13 -14.96
N TYR A 153 8.07 10.92 -15.46
CA TYR A 153 8.20 12.35 -15.73
C TYR A 153 7.04 13.12 -15.10
N LEU A 154 7.33 14.25 -14.46
CA LEU A 154 6.33 15.20 -13.98
C LEU A 154 6.81 16.64 -14.15
N GLN A 155 5.94 17.54 -14.60
CA GLN A 155 6.19 18.97 -14.58
C GLN A 155 4.91 19.75 -14.30
N ASN A 156 4.95 20.72 -13.37
CA ASN A 156 3.82 21.59 -13.08
C ASN A 156 4.02 22.98 -13.72
N LEU A 157 3.15 23.36 -14.65
CA LEU A 157 3.12 24.63 -15.37
C LEU A 157 1.89 25.45 -14.93
N GLY A 158 1.95 26.04 -13.74
CA GLY A 158 0.81 26.74 -13.14
C GLY A 158 -0.30 25.76 -12.77
N ASN A 159 -1.48 25.91 -13.38
CA ASN A 159 -2.63 25.03 -13.17
C ASN A 159 -2.61 23.79 -14.08
N ILE A 160 -1.60 23.65 -14.93
CA ILE A 160 -1.43 22.50 -15.82
C ILE A 160 -0.30 21.63 -15.28
N ARG A 161 -0.51 20.32 -15.27
CA ARG A 161 0.49 19.31 -14.92
C ARG A 161 0.69 18.40 -16.13
N LEU A 162 1.92 18.31 -16.60
CA LEU A 162 2.33 17.34 -17.61
C LEU A 162 2.95 16.14 -16.91
N PHE A 163 2.59 14.94 -17.33
CA PHE A 163 3.14 13.72 -16.76
C PHE A 163 3.32 12.64 -17.81
N GLY A 164 4.31 11.79 -17.59
CA GLY A 164 4.57 10.64 -18.46
C GLY A 164 5.19 9.52 -17.66
N SER A 165 4.92 8.29 -18.05
CA SER A 165 5.53 7.11 -17.46
C SER A 165 5.78 6.07 -18.54
N THR A 166 6.86 5.31 -18.37
CA THR A 166 7.10 4.07 -19.11
C THR A 166 7.40 2.99 -18.09
N LEU A 167 6.87 1.79 -18.32
CA LEU A 167 7.09 0.63 -17.47
C LEU A 167 7.37 -0.59 -18.34
N TYR A 168 8.46 -1.30 -18.05
CA TYR A 168 8.79 -2.56 -18.69
C TYR A 168 8.80 -3.68 -17.65
N ARG A 169 7.95 -4.68 -17.83
CA ARG A 169 7.91 -5.91 -17.04
C ARG A 169 8.62 -7.01 -17.83
N LEU A 170 9.77 -7.42 -17.33
CA LEU A 170 10.53 -8.57 -17.81
C LEU A 170 10.07 -9.82 -17.06
N SER A 171 9.47 -10.78 -17.75
CA SER A 171 9.05 -12.03 -17.13
C SER A 171 10.27 -12.86 -16.72
N GLY A 172 10.32 -13.28 -15.44
CA GLY A 172 11.48 -13.98 -14.90
C GLY A 172 11.63 -15.44 -15.31
N GLY A 173 10.67 -16.02 -16.03
CA GLY A 173 10.74 -17.40 -16.50
C GLY A 173 9.41 -18.15 -16.44
N GLU A 174 9.49 -19.46 -16.67
CA GLU A 174 8.37 -20.37 -16.50
C GLU A 174 8.02 -20.54 -15.01
N ASN A 175 6.74 -20.57 -14.69
CA ASN A 175 6.25 -20.91 -13.35
C ASN A 175 6.29 -22.44 -13.11
N ILE A 176 5.84 -22.89 -11.93
CA ILE A 176 5.81 -24.33 -11.56
C ILE A 176 4.91 -25.20 -12.46
N HIS A 177 4.08 -24.57 -13.29
CA HIS A 177 3.20 -25.22 -14.26
C HIS A 177 3.76 -25.18 -15.69
N ASN A 178 5.02 -24.76 -15.86
CA ASN A 178 5.71 -24.56 -17.13
C ASN A 178 5.04 -23.49 -18.03
N TYR A 179 4.33 -22.53 -17.44
CA TYR A 179 3.78 -21.39 -18.17
C TYR A 179 4.63 -20.15 -17.94
N LYS A 180 4.97 -19.45 -19.02
CA LYS A 180 5.72 -18.19 -19.00
C LYS A 180 4.90 -17.10 -19.67
N PHE A 181 4.61 -16.05 -18.90
CA PHE A 181 3.94 -14.85 -19.42
C PHE A 181 4.89 -14.02 -20.30
N GLY A 182 4.34 -13.38 -21.31
CA GLY A 182 5.05 -12.45 -22.17
C GLY A 182 5.59 -11.24 -21.40
N ASN A 183 6.70 -10.70 -21.91
CA ASN A 183 7.20 -9.41 -21.48
C ASN A 183 6.21 -8.32 -21.88
N GLU A 184 6.12 -7.27 -21.08
CA GLU A 184 5.13 -6.23 -21.27
C GLU A 184 5.76 -4.85 -21.16
N PHE A 185 5.40 -3.98 -22.08
CA PHE A 185 5.78 -2.59 -22.11
C PHE A 185 4.51 -1.74 -22.02
N GLN A 186 4.47 -0.84 -21.04
CA GLN A 186 3.40 0.13 -20.87
C GLN A 186 3.97 1.54 -20.96
N TYR A 187 3.17 2.46 -21.49
CA TYR A 187 3.46 3.88 -21.42
C TYR A 187 2.20 4.69 -21.14
N THR A 188 2.37 5.78 -20.39
CA THR A 188 1.34 6.78 -20.11
C THR A 188 1.89 8.13 -20.51
N LEU A 189 1.09 8.92 -21.23
CA LEU A 189 1.37 10.33 -21.52
C LEU A 189 0.12 11.11 -21.18
N GLY A 190 0.22 12.10 -20.29
CA GLY A 190 -0.95 12.77 -19.77
C GLY A 190 -0.76 14.23 -19.43
N THR A 191 -1.90 14.92 -19.37
CA THR A 191 -2.00 16.28 -18.87
C THR A 191 -3.14 16.34 -17.86
N ALA A 192 -2.97 17.16 -16.83
CA ALA A 192 -4.01 17.44 -15.87
C ALA A 192 -4.16 18.94 -15.66
N TYR A 193 -5.39 19.43 -15.73
CA TYR A 193 -5.75 20.82 -15.46
C TYR A 193 -6.44 20.92 -14.10
N GLN A 194 -6.01 21.86 -13.28
CA GLN A 194 -6.54 22.10 -11.95
C GLN A 194 -7.35 23.42 -11.92
N PRO A 195 -8.64 23.40 -12.30
CA PRO A 195 -9.48 24.60 -12.30
C PRO A 195 -9.73 25.16 -10.90
N PHE A 196 -9.73 24.30 -9.88
CA PHE A 196 -9.99 24.66 -8.49
C PHE A 196 -8.96 24.03 -7.55
N LYS A 197 -8.81 24.58 -6.35
CA LYS A 197 -7.84 24.07 -5.36
C LYS A 197 -8.07 22.61 -4.93
N ASN A 198 -9.27 22.07 -5.14
CA ASN A 198 -9.73 20.75 -4.72
C ASN A 198 -10.20 19.85 -5.87
N VAL A 199 -10.07 20.29 -7.13
CA VAL A 199 -10.52 19.53 -8.31
C VAL A 199 -9.46 19.61 -9.41
N GLN A 200 -9.12 18.46 -9.97
CA GLN A 200 -8.22 18.31 -11.11
C GLN A 200 -8.88 17.38 -12.13
N ILE A 201 -8.80 17.75 -13.40
CA ILE A 201 -9.32 16.96 -14.52
C ILE A 201 -8.12 16.55 -15.36
N SER A 202 -8.04 15.29 -15.76
CA SER A 202 -6.91 14.75 -16.53
C SER A 202 -7.37 14.05 -17.80
N SER A 203 -6.50 14.08 -18.80
CA SER A 203 -6.61 13.30 -20.03
C SER A 203 -5.26 12.66 -20.33
N GLN A 204 -5.28 11.39 -20.71
CA GLN A 204 -4.09 10.55 -20.83
C GLN A 204 -4.21 9.61 -22.01
N ILE A 205 -3.07 9.27 -22.61
CA ILE A 205 -2.91 8.20 -23.57
C ILE A 205 -2.14 7.09 -22.86
N ASN A 206 -2.76 5.93 -22.70
CA ASN A 206 -2.16 4.75 -22.08
C ASN A 206 -1.98 3.67 -23.14
N GLY A 207 -0.75 3.30 -23.45
CA GLY A 207 -0.45 2.23 -24.40
C GLY A 207 0.14 1.02 -23.69
N ILE A 208 -0.28 -0.16 -24.14
CA ILE A 208 0.23 -1.45 -23.66
C ILE A 208 0.66 -2.27 -24.87
N TYR A 209 1.82 -2.89 -24.76
CA TYR A 209 2.32 -3.91 -25.66
C TYR A 209 2.72 -5.11 -24.82
N THR A 210 2.18 -6.29 -25.13
CA THR A 210 2.55 -7.54 -24.48
C THR A 210 2.99 -8.58 -25.51
N GLY A 211 4.07 -9.27 -25.18
CA GLY A 211 4.64 -10.35 -25.99
C GLY A 211 3.77 -11.61 -25.96
N HIS A 212 4.20 -12.65 -26.68
CA HIS A 212 3.57 -13.96 -26.59
C HIS A 212 3.95 -14.64 -25.27
N ASP A 213 3.01 -15.41 -24.75
CA ASP A 213 3.23 -16.35 -23.67
C ASP A 213 3.79 -17.67 -24.23
N TYR A 214 4.33 -18.50 -23.34
CA TYR A 214 4.83 -19.84 -23.64
C TYR A 214 4.25 -20.85 -22.66
N ASP A 215 3.67 -21.93 -23.18
CA ASP A 215 3.21 -23.08 -22.40
C ASP A 215 4.11 -24.27 -22.72
N LYS A 216 4.80 -24.80 -21.71
CA LYS A 216 5.82 -25.87 -21.85
C LYS A 216 6.85 -25.52 -22.93
N SER A 217 7.36 -24.28 -22.87
CA SER A 217 8.28 -23.69 -23.84
C SER A 217 7.74 -23.57 -25.29
N VAL A 218 6.46 -23.84 -25.53
CA VAL A 218 5.82 -23.67 -26.84
C VAL A 218 5.10 -22.32 -26.88
N ASN A 219 5.36 -21.54 -27.92
CA ASN A 219 4.71 -20.24 -28.13
C ASN A 219 3.18 -20.41 -28.25
N VAL A 220 2.45 -19.70 -27.39
CA VAL A 220 0.99 -19.65 -27.40
C VAL A 220 0.53 -18.57 -28.37
N THR A 221 0.19 -18.96 -29.60
CA THR A 221 -0.03 -18.02 -30.71
C THR A 221 -1.21 -17.07 -30.51
N ASN A 222 -2.19 -17.41 -29.67
CA ASN A 222 -3.34 -16.57 -29.31
C ASN A 222 -3.10 -15.77 -28.02
N THR A 223 -1.87 -15.34 -27.76
CA THR A 223 -1.52 -14.43 -26.66
C THR A 223 -0.69 -13.28 -27.20
N GLY A 224 -0.60 -12.19 -26.46
CA GLY A 224 0.12 -11.01 -26.91
C GLY A 224 -0.73 -10.07 -27.76
N GLY A 225 -0.27 -8.83 -27.85
CA GLY A 225 -0.96 -7.79 -28.58
C GLY A 225 -0.51 -6.40 -28.19
N LYS A 226 -1.20 -5.40 -28.74
CA LYS A 226 -1.02 -4.00 -28.39
C LYS A 226 -2.32 -3.23 -28.42
N TRP A 227 -2.51 -2.34 -27.47
CA TRP A 227 -3.69 -1.51 -27.40
C TRP A 227 -3.39 -0.17 -26.74
N ILE A 228 -4.23 0.81 -27.06
CA ILE A 228 -4.13 2.18 -26.59
C ILE A 228 -5.49 2.60 -26.04
N TYR A 229 -5.48 3.15 -24.83
CA TYR A 229 -6.62 3.79 -24.21
C TYR A 229 -6.47 5.31 -24.25
N LEU A 230 -7.56 6.00 -24.54
CA LEU A 230 -7.76 7.38 -24.10
C LEU A 230 -8.39 7.30 -22.71
N THR A 231 -7.70 7.82 -21.71
CA THR A 231 -8.17 7.83 -20.33
C THR A 231 -8.51 9.23 -19.91
N THR A 232 -9.75 9.44 -19.50
CA THR A 232 -10.21 10.70 -18.90
C THR A 232 -10.48 10.47 -17.43
N GLY A 233 -10.12 11.44 -16.60
CA GLY A 233 -10.23 11.28 -15.15
C GLY A 233 -10.50 12.57 -14.42
N VAL A 234 -11.16 12.45 -13.27
CA VAL A 234 -11.38 13.55 -12.33
C VAL A 234 -10.83 13.14 -10.97
N LYS A 235 -9.93 13.97 -10.43
CA LYS A 235 -9.41 13.86 -9.07
C LYS A 235 -9.98 15.00 -8.24
N PHE A 236 -10.58 14.66 -7.09
CA PHE A 236 -11.10 15.64 -6.15
C PHE A 236 -10.66 15.29 -4.73
N GLY A 237 -10.45 16.30 -3.89
CA GLY A 237 -10.00 16.06 -2.53
C GLY A 237 -9.40 17.27 -1.83
N HIS A 238 -8.85 16.99 -0.66
CA HIS A 238 -8.11 17.93 0.16
C HIS A 238 -6.62 17.55 0.21
N THR A 239 -5.85 18.17 1.08
CA THR A 239 -4.40 17.95 1.22
C THR A 239 -4.06 16.56 1.74
N GLU A 240 -4.96 15.95 2.51
CA GLU A 240 -4.74 14.67 3.20
C GLU A 240 -5.48 13.52 2.54
N PHE A 241 -6.60 13.79 1.86
CA PHE A 241 -7.39 12.77 1.19
C PHE A 241 -7.69 13.17 -0.24
N ALA A 242 -7.64 12.21 -1.16
CA ALA A 242 -8.09 12.43 -2.52
C ALA A 242 -8.78 11.20 -3.10
N TYR A 243 -9.74 11.44 -3.98
CA TYR A 243 -10.42 10.44 -4.78
C TYR A 243 -10.16 10.74 -6.24
N GLN A 244 -9.99 9.71 -7.06
CA GLN A 244 -9.89 9.83 -8.50
C GLN A 244 -10.72 8.76 -9.18
N ALA A 245 -11.57 9.18 -10.11
CA ALA A 245 -12.29 8.28 -11.00
C ALA A 245 -11.70 8.45 -12.40
N ASP A 246 -11.38 7.34 -13.06
CA ASP A 246 -10.90 7.31 -14.44
C ASP A 246 -11.73 6.34 -15.29
N ALA A 247 -11.98 6.73 -16.54
CA ALA A 247 -12.56 5.88 -17.57
C ALA A 247 -11.52 5.68 -18.66
N HIS A 248 -11.11 4.43 -18.90
CA HIS A 248 -10.13 4.08 -19.94
C HIS A 248 -10.89 3.54 -21.15
N ILE A 249 -10.90 4.33 -22.22
CA ILE A 249 -11.67 4.06 -23.43
C ILE A 249 -10.69 3.53 -24.49
N PRO A 250 -10.83 2.27 -24.95
CA PRO A 250 -9.92 1.74 -25.96
C PRO A 250 -10.14 2.45 -27.29
N VAL A 251 -9.08 3.10 -27.78
CA VAL A 251 -9.08 3.81 -29.08
C VAL A 251 -8.36 3.03 -30.18
N TYR A 252 -7.50 2.10 -29.79
CA TYR A 252 -6.82 1.19 -30.71
C TYR A 252 -6.58 -0.16 -30.02
N ARG A 253 -6.87 -1.27 -30.70
CA ARG A 253 -6.61 -2.63 -30.22
C ARG A 253 -6.16 -3.49 -31.40
N ARG A 254 -5.01 -4.14 -31.26
CA ARG A 254 -4.53 -5.18 -32.17
C ARG A 254 -4.04 -6.37 -31.36
N ILE A 255 -4.75 -7.48 -31.44
CA ILE A 255 -4.40 -8.72 -30.71
C ILE A 255 -3.99 -9.84 -31.64
N ASN A 256 -3.20 -10.79 -31.12
CA ASN A 256 -2.70 -11.93 -31.88
C ASN A 256 -3.77 -13.02 -31.93
N ASN A 257 -4.24 -13.39 -33.12
CA ASN A 257 -5.33 -14.35 -33.29
C ASN A 257 -6.57 -13.99 -32.44
N SER A 258 -7.45 -14.96 -32.16
CA SER A 258 -8.69 -14.70 -31.44
C SER A 258 -8.48 -14.66 -29.92
N GLN A 259 -8.78 -13.53 -29.29
CA GLN A 259 -8.78 -13.36 -27.83
C GLN A 259 -9.91 -12.44 -27.38
N LEU A 260 -10.36 -12.64 -26.13
CA LEU A 260 -11.18 -11.64 -25.44
C LEU A 260 -10.30 -10.48 -24.99
N ILE A 261 -10.79 -9.25 -25.15
CA ILE A 261 -10.10 -8.04 -24.68
C ILE A 261 -11.08 -7.07 -24.03
N ALA A 262 -10.61 -6.30 -23.05
CA ALA A 262 -11.43 -5.31 -22.36
C ALA A 262 -12.10 -4.33 -23.35
N ASN A 263 -13.41 -4.18 -23.21
CA ASN A 263 -14.23 -3.19 -23.90
C ASN A 263 -14.17 -1.84 -23.19
N TYR A 264 -14.17 -1.87 -21.86
CA TYR A 264 -14.15 -0.71 -20.99
C TYR A 264 -13.42 -1.06 -19.71
N VAL A 265 -12.62 -0.11 -19.21
CA VAL A 265 -12.03 -0.19 -17.87
C VAL A 265 -12.41 1.05 -17.09
N PHE A 266 -12.86 0.85 -15.87
CA PHE A 266 -13.16 1.92 -14.93
C PHE A 266 -12.31 1.74 -13.69
N SER A 267 -11.66 2.81 -13.23
CA SER A 267 -10.89 2.76 -11.99
C SER A 267 -11.34 3.86 -11.03
N LEU A 268 -11.56 3.47 -9.77
CA LEU A 268 -11.74 4.39 -8.65
C LEU A 268 -10.54 4.24 -7.72
N ARG A 269 -9.92 5.35 -7.35
CA ARG A 269 -8.76 5.39 -6.47
C ARG A 269 -9.02 6.35 -5.33
N MET A 270 -8.66 5.95 -4.13
CA MET A 270 -8.66 6.78 -2.93
C MET A 270 -7.25 6.78 -2.38
N TRP A 271 -6.76 7.92 -1.94
CA TRP A 271 -5.52 8.05 -1.19
C TRP A 271 -5.75 8.82 0.09
N TYR A 272 -5.05 8.39 1.14
CA TYR A 272 -4.87 9.11 2.37
C TYR A 272 -3.38 9.30 2.60
N ALA A 273 -2.96 10.55 2.76
CA ALA A 273 -1.60 10.88 3.09
C ALA A 273 -1.47 11.19 4.57
N PHE A 274 -0.57 10.44 5.19
CA PHE A 274 -0.07 10.75 6.51
C PHE A 274 0.94 11.87 6.30
N ASN A 275 0.49 13.09 6.58
CA ASN A 275 1.40 14.21 6.67
C ASN A 275 2.45 13.83 7.72
N GLY A 276 3.69 13.65 7.26
CA GLY A 276 4.81 13.60 8.18
C GLY A 276 4.82 14.94 8.89
N SER A 277 4.41 14.98 10.16
CA SER A 277 4.92 16.00 11.05
C SER A 277 6.42 16.05 10.79
N ASN A 278 6.93 17.21 10.37
CA ASN A 278 8.35 17.44 10.18
C ASN A 278 9.07 17.16 11.50
N SER A 279 9.44 15.91 11.70
CA SER A 279 10.34 15.44 12.73
C SER A 279 11.50 14.71 12.05
N THR A 280 11.95 15.24 10.91
CA THR A 280 13.35 15.09 10.51
C THR A 280 14.12 16.15 11.30
N ARG A 281 14.34 15.90 12.59
CA ARG A 281 15.50 16.48 13.26
C ARG A 281 16.70 15.85 12.57
N THR A 282 17.21 16.53 11.55
CA THR A 282 18.58 16.37 11.11
C THR A 282 19.43 16.43 12.38
N LEU A 283 20.19 15.38 12.65
CA LEU A 283 21.26 15.37 13.63
C LEU A 283 22.36 16.31 13.13
N THR A 284 22.07 17.61 13.09
CA THR A 284 23.08 18.65 12.98
C THR A 284 23.39 19.01 14.42
N ALA A 285 24.44 18.39 14.94
CA ALA A 285 25.11 18.85 16.14
C ALA A 285 25.67 20.25 15.87
N THR A 286 24.88 21.28 16.19
CA THR A 286 25.36 22.61 16.59
C THR A 286 24.21 23.31 17.29
N THR A 287 24.21 23.18 18.62
CA THR A 287 23.92 24.24 19.59
C THR A 287 23.18 25.47 19.06
N GLN A 288 21.90 25.59 19.41
CA GLN A 288 21.49 26.60 20.40
C GLN A 288 20.42 26.01 21.31
N LEU A 289 20.78 25.93 22.58
CA LEU A 289 19.91 25.69 23.71
C LEU A 289 19.12 26.96 23.96
N GLU A 290 17.79 26.84 24.02
CA GLU A 290 17.02 27.52 25.06
C GLU A 290 16.17 26.45 25.76
N ASP A 291 16.37 26.42 27.09
CA ASP A 291 15.90 25.57 28.18
C ASP A 291 14.56 24.81 28.04
N GLY A 292 14.37 23.61 28.61
CA GLY A 292 15.12 22.97 29.70
C GLY A 292 14.26 21.93 30.42
N ALA A 293 13.75 20.92 29.72
CA ALA A 293 13.14 19.76 30.38
C ALA A 293 13.61 18.48 29.71
N THR A 294 14.56 17.79 30.34
CA THR A 294 14.81 16.37 30.05
C THR A 294 13.50 15.61 30.28
N PRO A 295 13.01 14.79 29.33
CA PRO A 295 11.80 14.03 29.53
C PRO A 295 11.96 13.15 30.78
N ASP A 296 10.97 13.19 31.68
CA ASP A 296 11.03 12.55 32.98
C ASP A 296 10.72 11.06 32.86
N ILE A 297 11.67 10.32 32.31
CA ILE A 297 11.60 8.89 32.05
C ILE A 297 12.66 8.20 32.92
N LYS A 298 12.23 7.25 33.76
CA LYS A 298 13.15 6.49 34.61
C LYS A 298 12.75 5.02 34.64
N THR A 299 13.72 4.12 34.50
CA THR A 299 13.54 2.72 34.90
C THR A 299 13.76 2.64 36.40
N ILE A 300 12.75 2.22 37.15
CA ILE A 300 12.75 2.26 38.62
C ILE A 300 12.86 0.89 39.27
N SER A 301 12.67 -0.18 38.50
CA SER A 301 12.90 -1.54 38.96
C SER A 301 13.34 -2.44 37.79
N LEU A 302 14.29 -3.31 38.08
CA LEU A 302 14.76 -4.40 37.22
C LEU A 302 14.41 -5.77 37.81
N GLY A 303 13.24 -5.88 38.45
CA GLY A 303 12.73 -7.11 39.06
C GLY A 303 12.63 -7.06 40.59
N ASP A 304 13.19 -6.03 41.22
CA ASP A 304 13.05 -5.76 42.66
C ASP A 304 11.63 -5.30 42.99
N VAL A 305 11.10 -5.72 44.15
CA VAL A 305 9.79 -5.27 44.62
C VAL A 305 9.86 -3.79 45.00
N ILE A 306 8.94 -3.00 44.46
CA ILE A 306 8.79 -1.56 44.75
C ILE A 306 7.34 -1.23 45.04
N GLU A 307 7.08 -0.12 45.73
CA GLU A 307 5.74 0.46 45.91
C GLU A 307 5.57 1.62 44.93
N LEU A 308 4.48 1.66 44.16
CA LEU A 308 4.31 2.67 43.09
C LEU A 308 4.19 4.08 43.67
N GLU A 309 3.61 4.19 44.86
CA GLU A 309 3.33 5.43 45.58
C GLU A 309 4.60 6.24 45.88
N GLU A 310 5.75 5.57 46.03
CA GLU A 310 7.06 6.19 46.28
C GLU A 310 7.63 6.88 45.03
N TYR A 311 7.19 6.47 43.84
CA TYR A 311 7.71 6.93 42.56
C TYR A 311 6.75 7.87 41.80
N LEU A 312 5.61 8.21 42.42
CA LEU A 312 4.69 9.24 41.94
C LEU A 312 5.36 10.60 41.94
N VAL A 313 5.26 11.30 40.81
CA VAL A 313 5.91 12.60 40.62
C VAL A 313 4.97 13.73 41.01
N PRO A 314 5.37 14.62 41.94
CA PRO A 314 4.59 15.82 42.25
C PRO A 314 4.32 16.65 41.01
N ASP A 315 3.11 17.22 40.92
CA ASP A 315 2.67 18.11 39.85
C ASP A 315 2.75 17.52 38.43
N LYS A 316 2.78 16.18 38.33
CA LYS A 316 2.76 15.46 37.05
C LYS A 316 1.84 14.25 37.07
N VAL A 317 1.27 13.95 35.91
CA VAL A 317 0.66 12.63 35.65
C VAL A 317 1.77 11.60 35.58
N THR A 318 1.68 10.53 36.38
CA THR A 318 2.71 9.48 36.42
C THR A 318 2.19 8.22 35.73
N LEU A 319 2.97 7.73 34.76
CA LEU A 319 2.74 6.48 34.04
C LEU A 319 3.67 5.41 34.58
N PHE A 320 3.13 4.26 34.98
CA PHE A 320 3.92 3.07 35.31
C PHE A 320 3.76 2.03 34.21
N GLU A 321 4.84 1.77 33.46
CA GLU A 321 4.88 0.74 32.42
C GLU A 321 5.53 -0.53 32.98
N PHE A 322 4.74 -1.59 33.11
CA PHE A 322 5.24 -2.94 33.39
C PHE A 322 5.59 -3.62 32.06
N TYR A 323 6.86 -3.95 31.88
CA TYR A 323 7.38 -4.53 30.64
C TYR A 323 8.35 -5.69 30.92
N SER A 324 8.69 -6.46 29.89
CA SER A 324 9.75 -7.48 29.93
C SER A 324 10.60 -7.36 28.67
N ASP A 325 11.90 -7.68 28.73
CA ASP A 325 12.80 -7.54 27.58
C ASP A 325 12.44 -8.50 26.43
N THR A 326 11.71 -9.58 26.71
CA THR A 326 11.25 -10.53 25.68
C THR A 326 9.87 -10.18 25.09
N CYS A 327 9.32 -9.02 25.43
CA CYS A 327 7.97 -8.61 25.05
C CYS A 327 7.97 -7.75 23.78
N LEU A 328 7.61 -8.35 22.63
CA LEU A 328 7.53 -7.65 21.34
C LEU A 328 6.55 -6.45 21.37
N SER A 329 5.41 -6.58 22.04
CA SER A 329 4.45 -5.48 22.19
C SER A 329 4.98 -4.33 23.05
N CYS A 330 5.90 -4.62 23.99
CA CYS A 330 6.55 -3.61 24.83
C CYS A 330 7.62 -2.85 24.04
N GLU A 331 8.34 -3.54 23.15
CA GLU A 331 9.28 -2.92 22.20
C GLU A 331 8.56 -1.97 21.26
N ALA A 332 7.38 -2.36 20.75
CA ALA A 332 6.54 -1.50 19.93
C ALA A 332 6.00 -0.27 20.69
N LEU A 333 5.62 -0.42 21.98
CA LEU A 333 5.05 0.65 22.80
C LEU A 333 6.09 1.66 23.30
N THR A 334 7.32 1.23 23.57
CA THR A 334 8.40 2.04 24.15
C THR A 334 8.63 3.38 23.42
N PRO A 335 8.83 3.44 22.08
CA PRO A 335 9.05 4.71 21.40
C PRO A 335 7.83 5.65 21.50
N MET A 336 6.63 5.09 21.50
CA MET A 336 5.38 5.87 21.58
C MET A 336 5.19 6.52 22.96
N LEU A 337 5.49 5.80 24.05
CA LEU A 337 5.47 6.35 25.40
C LEU A 337 6.56 7.40 25.61
N HIS A 338 7.76 7.18 25.05
CA HIS A 338 8.85 8.14 25.13
C HIS A 338 8.50 9.46 24.42
N ASP A 339 7.87 9.38 23.25
CA ASP A 339 7.40 10.55 22.50
C ASP A 339 6.24 11.27 23.21
N LEU A 340 5.33 10.52 23.86
CA LEU A 340 4.28 11.10 24.70
C LEU A 340 4.86 11.93 25.85
N VAL A 341 5.83 11.39 26.60
CA VAL A 341 6.47 12.14 27.70
C VAL A 341 7.31 13.30 27.19
N ARG A 342 7.97 13.16 26.03
CA ARG A 342 8.75 14.25 25.44
C ARG A 342 7.87 15.42 24.99
N SER A 343 6.65 15.14 24.54
CA SER A 343 5.69 16.17 24.10
C SER A 343 4.87 16.78 25.24
N LYS A 344 4.91 16.20 26.45
CA LYS A 344 4.12 16.62 27.62
C LYS A 344 4.98 16.70 28.89
N PRO A 345 5.58 17.87 29.21
CA PRO A 345 6.46 18.04 30.37
C PRO A 345 5.82 17.75 31.74
N ASP A 346 4.48 17.82 31.79
CA ASP A 346 3.58 17.51 32.90
C ASP A 346 3.29 16.00 33.05
N VAL A 347 3.97 15.16 32.27
CA VAL A 347 3.87 13.69 32.36
C VAL A 347 5.24 13.11 32.71
N ALA A 348 5.24 12.10 33.57
CA ALA A 348 6.42 11.30 33.91
C ALA A 348 6.18 9.82 33.61
N LEU A 349 7.20 9.13 33.13
CA LEU A 349 7.18 7.69 32.88
C LEU A 349 8.14 6.96 33.83
N ARG A 350 7.64 5.87 34.39
CA ARG A 350 8.31 4.99 35.32
C ARG A 350 8.24 3.58 34.74
N LYS A 351 9.38 3.09 34.24
CA LYS A 351 9.47 1.76 33.62
C LYS A 351 9.85 0.72 34.67
N ILE A 352 9.15 -0.40 34.65
CA ILE A 352 9.28 -1.51 35.60
C ILE A 352 9.51 -2.78 34.78
N ASN A 353 10.74 -3.29 34.77
CA ASN A 353 11.03 -4.56 34.14
C ASN A 353 10.58 -5.68 35.08
N ILE A 354 9.60 -6.47 34.66
CA ILE A 354 9.08 -7.59 35.45
C ILE A 354 9.95 -8.84 35.38
N GLY A 355 10.95 -8.88 34.49
CA GLY A 355 11.78 -10.05 34.24
C GLY A 355 10.94 -11.21 33.70
N GLN A 356 10.79 -12.26 34.52
CA GLN A 356 10.07 -13.49 34.18
C GLN A 356 8.64 -13.51 34.75
N LYS A 357 7.77 -14.31 34.11
CA LYS A 357 6.40 -14.54 34.60
C LYS A 357 6.43 -15.16 36.00
N GLY A 358 5.86 -14.48 36.98
CA GLY A 358 5.79 -14.92 38.39
C GLY A 358 6.79 -14.26 39.34
N SER A 359 7.56 -13.26 38.88
CA SER A 359 8.46 -12.49 39.74
C SER A 359 7.73 -11.81 40.91
N PRO A 360 8.42 -11.52 42.03
CA PRO A 360 7.80 -10.89 43.21
C PRO A 360 7.04 -9.60 42.89
N ILE A 361 7.51 -8.80 41.93
CA ILE A 361 6.85 -7.57 41.50
C ILE A 361 5.52 -7.82 40.75
N VAL A 362 5.44 -8.91 39.98
CA VAL A 362 4.19 -9.33 39.29
C VAL A 362 3.13 -9.71 40.32
N GLN A 363 3.51 -10.45 41.37
CA GLN A 363 2.61 -10.86 42.44
C GLN A 363 2.18 -9.66 43.29
N ARG A 364 3.14 -8.78 43.64
CA ARG A 364 2.89 -7.59 44.47
C ARG A 364 1.86 -6.64 43.85
N HIS A 365 1.95 -6.43 42.53
CA HIS A 365 1.09 -5.48 41.81
C HIS A 365 -0.04 -6.13 41.03
N ASN A 366 -0.16 -7.47 41.06
CA ASN A 366 -1.16 -8.23 40.30
C ASN A 366 -1.14 -7.92 38.79
N VAL A 367 0.06 -7.94 38.19
CA VAL A 367 0.25 -7.69 36.75
C VAL A 367 -0.14 -8.94 35.98
N THR A 368 -1.13 -8.84 35.10
CA THR A 368 -1.71 -10.02 34.41
C THR A 368 -1.14 -10.23 33.01
N ALA A 369 -0.67 -9.15 32.37
CA ALA A 369 -0.02 -9.19 31.07
C ALA A 369 0.96 -8.02 30.90
N THR A 370 1.84 -8.11 29.92
CA THR A 370 2.77 -7.03 29.53
C THR A 370 2.63 -6.73 28.03
N PRO A 371 2.68 -5.46 27.60
CA PRO A 371 2.82 -4.28 28.45
C PRO A 371 1.52 -3.97 29.22
N GLU A 372 1.66 -3.48 30.44
CA GLU A 372 0.56 -2.91 31.21
C GLU A 372 0.99 -1.51 31.67
N VAL A 373 0.16 -0.50 31.41
CA VAL A 373 0.41 0.90 31.78
C VAL A 373 -0.64 1.38 32.76
N ARG A 374 -0.21 1.78 33.96
CA ARG A 374 -1.08 2.39 34.99
C ARG A 374 -0.89 3.89 35.02
N ILE A 375 -1.98 4.64 35.01
CA ILE A 375 -1.99 6.11 34.88
C ILE A 375 -2.52 6.73 36.17
N PHE A 376 -1.71 7.57 36.81
CA PHE A 376 -2.08 8.32 38.02
C PHE A 376 -2.22 9.81 37.72
N ASN A 377 -3.26 10.45 38.26
CA ASN A 377 -3.48 11.90 38.11
C ASN A 377 -2.58 12.74 39.03
N LEU A 378 -2.72 14.06 38.92
CA LEU A 378 -2.01 15.06 39.73
C LEU A 378 -2.29 14.91 41.23
N ARG A 379 -3.42 14.28 41.60
CA ARG A 379 -3.81 13.97 42.99
C ARG A 379 -3.34 12.60 43.46
N LYS A 380 -2.44 11.94 42.73
CA LYS A 380 -1.89 10.62 43.07
C LYS A 380 -2.94 9.49 43.09
N GLN A 381 -4.04 9.65 42.37
CA GLN A 381 -5.10 8.65 42.26
C GLN A 381 -4.98 7.89 40.94
N LEU A 382 -5.20 6.58 40.96
CA LEU A 382 -5.24 5.75 39.76
C LEU A 382 -6.46 6.12 38.91
N VAL A 383 -6.23 6.59 37.69
CA VAL A 383 -7.26 7.00 36.72
C VAL A 383 -7.67 5.84 35.81
N GLY A 384 -6.72 4.95 35.51
CA GLY A 384 -6.97 3.77 34.70
C GLY A 384 -5.73 2.91 34.49
N THR A 385 -5.97 1.69 34.02
CA THR A 385 -4.95 0.71 33.62
C THR A 385 -5.24 0.30 32.19
N VAL A 386 -4.23 0.36 31.34
CA VAL A 386 -4.29 -0.12 29.95
C VAL A 386 -3.40 -1.36 29.85
N VAL A 387 -3.99 -2.48 29.43
CA VAL A 387 -3.28 -3.73 29.18
C VAL A 387 -3.15 -3.89 27.66
N GLY A 388 -1.92 -3.89 27.16
CA GLY A 388 -1.62 -3.95 25.73
C GLY A 388 -0.94 -2.68 25.18
N PRO A 389 -0.51 -2.70 23.91
CA PRO A 389 0.27 -1.64 23.29
C PRO A 389 -0.58 -0.48 22.71
N GLU A 390 -1.87 -0.39 23.04
CA GLU A 390 -2.81 0.59 22.49
C GLU A 390 -2.55 2.01 23.00
N ILE A 391 -1.62 2.73 22.34
CA ILE A 391 -1.21 4.09 22.72
C ILE A 391 -2.38 5.09 22.77
N ASP A 392 -3.39 4.94 21.91
CA ASP A 392 -4.55 5.85 21.87
C ASP A 392 -5.36 5.80 23.17
N LEU A 393 -5.48 4.62 23.79
CA LEU A 393 -6.15 4.45 25.08
C LEU A 393 -5.33 5.09 26.21
N ILE A 394 -4.00 4.96 26.15
CA ILE A 394 -3.09 5.58 27.12
C ILE A 394 -3.15 7.10 27.00
N GLN A 395 -3.13 7.65 25.79
CA GLN A 395 -3.26 9.09 25.56
C GLN A 395 -4.60 9.63 26.08
N LEU A 396 -5.69 8.92 25.84
CA LEU A 396 -7.01 9.29 26.34
C LEU A 396 -7.06 9.26 27.88
N ALA A 397 -6.47 8.25 28.51
CA ALA A 397 -6.33 8.18 29.97
C ALA A 397 -5.47 9.30 30.53
N VAL A 398 -4.38 9.69 29.85
CA VAL A 398 -3.52 10.83 30.22
C VAL A 398 -4.26 12.15 30.13
N VAL A 399 -5.02 12.37 29.05
CA VAL A 399 -5.85 13.58 28.92
C VAL A 399 -6.88 13.64 30.05
N LYS A 400 -7.51 12.52 30.40
CA LYS A 400 -8.42 12.46 31.54
C LYS A 400 -7.70 12.75 32.86
N ALA A 401 -6.50 12.20 33.05
CA ALA A 401 -5.70 12.38 34.27
C ALA A 401 -5.18 13.81 34.47
N LEU A 402 -4.92 14.54 33.38
CA LEU A 402 -4.52 15.95 33.43
C LEU A 402 -5.67 16.89 33.81
N ASN A 403 -6.91 16.47 33.57
CA ASN A 403 -8.12 17.25 33.85
C ASN A 403 -8.74 16.94 35.24
N GLN A 404 -8.07 16.12 36.07
CA GLN A 404 -8.53 15.70 37.41
C GLN A 404 -7.52 16.10 38.48
#